data_AF-A0A0R1LWJ8-F1
#
_entry.id   AF-A0A0R1LWJ8-F1
#
_cell.length_a   1.000
_cell.length_b   1.000
_cell.length_c   1.000
_cell.angle_alpha   90.00
_cell.angle_beta   90.00
_cell.angle_gamma   90.00
#
_symmetry.space_group_name_H-M   'P 1'
#
loop_
_entity.id
_entity.type
_entity.pdbx_description
1 polymer ?
#
loop_
_entity_poly.entity_id
_entity_poly.type
_entity_poly.pdbx_seq_one_letter_code
_entity_poly.pdbx_strand_id
1 'polypeptide(L)'
;MEEKVMVDWQYGNYNLLFWVLTIVCLFPMTLIKDWQLSIGYVIVVIAVLWASSAWFERRHPKYQQRNRTTTISHIRGYSATVCVIILIGIMVLDENAYQGAQFLLVFTLVGIPNIVAAYFSKLINSFDNE
;
A
#
# COMPACT_ATOMS: atom_id res chain seq x y z
N MET A 1 -13.33 -7.19 28.91
CA MET A 1 -13.62 -7.96 27.68
C MET A 1 -12.31 -8.07 26.93
N GLU A 2 -11.66 -9.23 26.96
CA GLU A 2 -10.49 -9.47 26.10
C GLU A 2 -10.96 -9.44 24.65
N GLU A 3 -10.64 -8.37 23.94
CA GLU A 3 -10.75 -8.34 22.49
C GLU A 3 -9.78 -9.39 21.95
N LYS A 4 -10.30 -10.58 21.61
CA LYS A 4 -9.57 -11.50 20.74
C LYS A 4 -9.26 -10.72 19.46
N VAL A 5 -7.98 -10.44 19.25
CA VAL A 5 -7.48 -9.90 17.99
C VAL A 5 -7.65 -11.02 16.96
N MET A 6 -8.84 -11.12 16.38
CA MET A 6 -9.06 -11.98 15.22
C MET A 6 -8.28 -11.39 14.06
N VAL A 7 -7.33 -12.16 13.54
CA VAL A 7 -6.59 -11.82 12.33
C VAL A 7 -7.57 -11.87 11.15
N ASP A 8 -7.77 -10.75 10.47
CA ASP A 8 -8.61 -10.69 9.28
C ASP A 8 -7.81 -11.17 8.07
N TRP A 9 -7.91 -12.48 7.82
CA TRP A 9 -7.27 -13.13 6.69
C TRP A 9 -7.84 -12.69 5.33
N GLN A 10 -9.12 -12.30 5.25
CA GLN A 10 -9.74 -11.91 3.97
C GLN A 10 -9.22 -10.54 3.53
N TYR A 11 -9.28 -9.55 4.43
CA TYR A 11 -8.82 -8.20 4.14
C TYR A 11 -7.29 -8.10 4.11
N GLY A 12 -6.60 -8.85 4.99
CA GLY A 12 -5.15 -8.98 4.97
C GLY A 12 -4.64 -9.55 3.64
N ASN A 13 -5.20 -10.66 3.16
CA ASN A 13 -4.83 -11.25 1.87
C ASN A 13 -5.18 -10.34 0.69
N TYR A 14 -6.33 -9.65 0.72
CA TYR A 14 -6.68 -8.65 -0.29
C TYR A 14 -5.62 -7.56 -0.40
N ASN A 15 -5.22 -6.98 0.74
CA ASN A 15 -4.21 -5.93 0.76
C ASN A 15 -2.82 -6.47 0.38
N LEU A 16 -2.47 -7.69 0.82
CA LEU A 16 -1.24 -8.36 0.40
C LEU A 16 -1.19 -8.53 -1.12
N LEU A 17 -2.26 -9.06 -1.72
CA LEU A 17 -2.34 -9.24 -3.18
C LEU A 17 -2.26 -7.90 -3.90
N PHE A 18 -2.92 -6.86 -3.40
CA PHE A 18 -2.83 -5.52 -3.96
C PHE A 18 -1.38 -5.00 -3.97
N TRP A 19 -0.67 -5.11 -2.86
CA TRP A 19 0.72 -4.66 -2.76
C TRP A 19 1.68 -5.51 -3.61
N VAL A 20 1.51 -6.84 -3.64
CA VAL A 20 2.30 -7.73 -4.50
C VAL A 20 2.10 -7.40 -5.97
N LEU A 21 0.85 -7.25 -6.42
CA LEU A 21 0.54 -6.84 -7.79
C LEU A 21 1.13 -5.47 -8.11
N THR A 22 1.07 -4.53 -7.17
CA THR A 22 1.68 -3.21 -7.34
C THR A 22 3.18 -3.30 -7.55
N ILE A 23 3.90 -4.10 -6.74
CA ILE A 23 5.35 -4.29 -6.88
C ILE A 23 5.68 -4.94 -8.24
N VAL A 24 4.94 -5.99 -8.63
CA VAL A 24 5.14 -6.67 -9.91
C VAL A 24 4.93 -5.73 -11.09
N CYS A 25 3.86 -4.91 -11.05
CA CYS A 25 3.59 -3.92 -12.09
C CYS A 25 4.60 -2.78 -12.11
N LEU A 26 5.20 -2.41 -10.97
CA LEU A 26 6.22 -1.36 -10.90
C LEU A 26 7.63 -1.88 -11.24
N PHE A 27 7.88 -3.19 -11.20
CA PHE A 27 9.19 -3.79 -11.49
C PHE A 27 9.83 -3.33 -12.82
N PRO A 28 9.09 -3.22 -13.96
CA PRO A 28 9.64 -2.74 -15.22
C PRO A 28 10.21 -1.32 -15.19
N MET A 29 9.85 -0.49 -14.20
CA MET A 29 10.42 0.84 -13.99
C MET A 29 11.94 0.77 -13.78
N THR A 30 12.48 -0.32 -13.22
CA THR A 30 13.93 -0.51 -13.04
C THR A 30 14.72 -0.50 -14.34
N LEU A 31 14.05 -0.77 -15.47
CA LEU A 31 14.65 -0.79 -16.80
C LEU A 31 14.56 0.57 -17.51
N ILE A 32 13.75 1.50 -16.99
CA ILE A 32 13.55 2.83 -17.56
C ILE A 32 14.64 3.76 -17.01
N LYS A 33 15.49 4.28 -17.90
CA LYS A 33 16.59 5.19 -17.53
C LYS A 33 16.18 6.66 -17.53
N ASP A 34 15.11 7.00 -18.23
CA ASP A 34 14.57 8.36 -18.28
C ASP A 34 13.65 8.61 -17.08
N TRP A 35 13.97 9.63 -16.28
CA TRP A 35 13.25 9.94 -15.06
C TRP A 35 11.80 10.40 -15.33
N GLN A 36 11.55 11.13 -16.43
CA GLN A 36 10.22 11.63 -16.78
C GLN A 36 9.30 10.47 -17.20
N LEU A 37 9.83 9.57 -18.03
CA LEU A 37 9.12 8.35 -18.42
C LEU A 37 8.86 7.45 -17.22
N SER A 38 9.83 7.35 -16.29
CA SER A 38 9.68 6.56 -15.06
C SER A 38 8.56 7.09 -14.17
N ILE A 39 8.48 8.41 -13.97
CA ILE A 39 7.40 9.03 -13.19
C ILE A 39 6.05 8.84 -13.88
N GLY A 40 5.97 9.07 -15.19
CA GLY A 40 4.75 8.86 -15.95
C GLY A 40 4.24 7.41 -15.83
N TYR A 41 5.15 6.44 -15.94
CA TYR A 41 4.85 5.02 -15.76
C TYR A 41 4.29 4.72 -14.37
N VAL A 42 4.95 5.20 -13.30
CA VAL A 42 4.51 4.98 -11.91
C VAL A 42 3.10 5.55 -11.70
N ILE A 43 2.83 6.76 -12.17
CA ILE A 43 1.52 7.41 -12.02
C ILE A 43 0.44 6.57 -12.71
N VAL A 44 0.69 6.11 -13.94
CA VAL A 44 -0.27 5.31 -14.70
C VAL A 44 -0.54 3.97 -14.01
N VAL A 45 0.49 3.25 -13.57
CA VAL A 45 0.34 1.96 -12.89
C VAL A 45 -0.46 2.12 -11.60
N ILE A 46 -0.12 3.10 -10.76
CA ILE A 46 -0.84 3.36 -9.51
C ILE A 46 -2.30 3.72 -9.79
N ALA A 47 -2.56 4.59 -10.78
CA ALA A 47 -3.92 5.00 -11.13
C ALA A 47 -4.79 3.82 -11.58
N VAL A 48 -4.26 2.93 -12.43
CA VAL A 48 -4.98 1.74 -12.91
C VAL A 48 -5.28 0.77 -11.77
N LEU A 49 -4.29 0.52 -10.90
CA LEU A 49 -4.47 -0.39 -9.77
C LEU A 49 -5.47 0.16 -8.75
N TRP A 50 -5.40 1.47 -8.44
CA TRP A 50 -6.36 2.13 -7.56
C TRP A 50 -7.76 2.15 -8.14
N ALA A 51 -7.92 2.42 -9.44
CA ALA A 51 -9.23 2.38 -10.10
C ALA A 51 -9.82 0.98 -10.08
N SER A 52 -9.00 -0.05 -10.33
CA SER A 52 -9.41 -1.45 -10.30
C SER A 52 -9.83 -1.89 -8.89
N SER A 53 -9.04 -1.53 -7.88
CA SER A 53 -9.35 -1.75 -6.47
C SER A 53 -10.64 -1.04 -6.05
N ALA A 54 -10.81 0.24 -6.40
CA ALA A 54 -12.02 0.99 -6.11
C ALA A 54 -13.27 0.38 -6.77
N TRP A 55 -13.14 -0.14 -7.99
CA TRP A 55 -14.23 -0.83 -8.68
C TRP A 55 -14.61 -2.15 -7.99
N PHE A 56 -13.61 -2.93 -7.57
CA PHE A 56 -13.83 -4.15 -6.79
C PHE A 56 -14.48 -3.87 -5.43
N GLU A 57 -13.99 -2.87 -4.69
CA GLU A 57 -14.50 -2.46 -3.39
C GLU A 57 -15.93 -1.90 -3.44
N ARG A 58 -16.35 -1.31 -4.57
CA ARG A 58 -17.75 -0.92 -4.78
C ARG A 58 -18.68 -2.13 -4.81
N ARG A 59 -18.20 -3.27 -5.35
CA ARG A 59 -18.96 -4.52 -5.43
C ARG A 59 -18.87 -5.35 -4.15
N HIS A 60 -17.82 -5.15 -3.36
CA HIS A 60 -17.58 -5.85 -2.11
C HIS A 60 -17.26 -4.88 -0.96
N PRO A 61 -18.29 -4.30 -0.30
CA PRO A 61 -18.13 -3.27 0.73
C PRO A 61 -17.28 -3.68 1.94
N LYS A 62 -17.16 -4.99 2.19
CA LYS A 62 -16.31 -5.58 3.25
C LYS A 62 -14.81 -5.31 3.08
N TYR A 63 -14.37 -4.98 1.87
CA TYR A 63 -12.98 -4.61 1.58
C TYR A 63 -12.75 -3.10 1.53
N GLN A 64 -13.78 -2.27 1.74
CA GLN A 64 -13.59 -0.82 1.79
C GLN A 64 -12.85 -0.42 3.05
N GLN A 65 -11.72 0.27 2.88
CA GLN A 65 -10.92 0.74 4.00
C GLN A 65 -11.68 1.68 4.95
N ARG A 66 -12.67 2.43 4.45
CA ARG A 66 -13.55 3.29 5.28
C ARG A 66 -14.42 2.51 6.25
N ASN A 67 -14.76 1.27 5.92
CA ASN A 67 -15.59 0.39 6.75
C ASN A 67 -14.73 -0.46 7.71
N ARG A 68 -13.42 -0.17 7.78
CA ARG A 68 -12.44 -0.92 8.56
C ARG A 68 -11.75 -0.01 9.57
N THR A 69 -11.61 -0.52 10.79
CA THR A 69 -10.81 0.09 11.85
C THR A 69 -9.58 -0.77 12.07
N THR A 70 -8.38 -0.20 11.94
CA THR A 70 -7.12 -0.89 12.24
C THR A 70 -6.96 -0.97 13.75
N THR A 71 -6.80 -2.19 14.28
CA THR A 71 -6.53 -2.42 15.70
C THR A 71 -5.18 -1.83 16.12
N ILE A 72 -4.22 -1.74 15.19
CA ILE A 72 -2.96 -1.03 15.42
C ILE A 72 -3.07 0.41 14.93
N SER A 73 -3.48 1.26 15.86
CA SER A 73 -3.49 2.71 15.72
C SER A 73 -2.12 3.24 15.28
N HIS A 74 -2.10 4.09 14.26
CA HIS A 74 -0.96 4.87 13.76
C HIS A 74 0.14 4.15 12.95
N ILE A 75 0.18 2.81 12.84
CA ILE A 75 1.22 2.12 12.02
C ILE A 75 1.24 2.62 10.57
N ARG A 76 0.06 2.80 9.96
CA ARG A 76 -0.06 3.28 8.59
C ARG A 76 0.50 4.70 8.42
N GLY A 77 0.16 5.59 9.36
CA GLY A 77 0.64 6.97 9.36
C GLY A 77 2.15 7.06 9.57
N TYR A 78 2.70 6.36 10.58
CA TYR A 78 4.14 6.33 10.82
C TYR A 78 4.91 5.73 9.64
N SER A 79 4.41 4.66 9.03
CA SER A 79 5.05 4.07 7.85
C SER A 79 5.10 5.04 6.67
N ALA A 80 4.00 5.76 6.38
CA ALA A 80 3.97 6.75 5.31
C ALA A 80 4.95 7.90 5.57
N THR A 81 4.98 8.44 6.80
CA THR A 81 5.88 9.55 7.17
C THR A 81 7.35 9.15 7.09
N VAL A 82 7.72 7.98 7.62
CA VAL A 82 9.09 7.45 7.54
C VAL A 82 9.52 7.30 6.08
N CYS A 83 8.62 6.86 5.20
CA CYS A 83 8.95 6.66 3.80
C CYS A 83 9.10 7.97 3.01
N VAL A 84 8.31 9.00 3.30
CA VAL A 84 8.54 10.33 2.71
C VAL A 84 9.91 10.86 3.14
N ILE A 85 10.29 10.69 4.40
CA ILE A 85 11.61 11.12 4.91
C ILE A 85 12.74 10.36 4.21
N ILE A 86 12.63 9.03 4.06
CA ILE A 86 13.65 8.21 3.39
C ILE A 86 13.76 8.57 1.91
N LEU A 87 12.63 8.76 1.21
CA LEU A 87 12.62 9.17 -0.20
C LEU A 87 13.30 10.53 -0.39
N ILE A 88 12.96 11.52 0.45
CA ILE A 88 13.60 12.84 0.40
C ILE A 88 15.10 12.72 0.71
N GLY A 89 15.48 11.93 1.72
CA GLY A 89 16.89 11.71 2.07
C GLY A 89 17.70 11.12 0.92
N ILE A 90 17.14 10.12 0.21
CA ILE A 90 17.78 9.52 -0.97
C ILE A 90 17.90 10.55 -2.10
N MET A 91 16.86 11.35 -2.36
CA MET A 91 16.89 12.39 -3.39
C MET A 91 17.89 13.52 -3.09
N VAL A 92 18.11 13.85 -1.82
CA VAL A 92 19.03 14.93 -1.41
C VAL A 92 20.48 14.46 -1.41
N LEU A 93 20.74 13.17 -1.12
CA LEU A 93 22.10 12.65 -0.95
C LEU A 93 22.75 12.17 -2.24
N ASP A 94 21.98 11.85 -3.29
CA ASP A 94 22.54 11.40 -4.55
C ASP A 94 21.64 11.85 -5.73
N GLU A 95 22.19 12.75 -6.56
CA GLU A 95 21.53 13.33 -7.73
C GLU A 95 21.22 12.29 -8.82
N ASN A 96 21.86 11.10 -8.75
CA ASN A 96 21.62 9.96 -9.63
C ASN A 96 20.85 8.82 -8.92
N ALA A 97 20.37 9.03 -7.68
CA ALA A 97 19.70 8.04 -6.86
C ALA A 97 18.33 7.59 -7.37
N TYR A 98 17.80 8.22 -8.41
CA TYR A 98 16.61 7.77 -9.11
C TYR A 98 16.89 6.52 -9.95
N GLN A 99 17.38 5.46 -9.31
CA GLN A 99 17.35 4.11 -9.84
C GLN A 99 16.04 3.48 -9.39
N GLY A 100 15.23 3.00 -10.35
CA GLY A 100 13.93 2.37 -10.06
C GLY A 100 14.01 1.26 -9.00
N ALA A 101 15.18 0.65 -8.81
CA ALA A 101 15.43 -0.34 -7.76
C ALA A 101 15.36 0.26 -6.34
N GLN A 102 15.93 1.44 -6.11
CA GLN A 102 15.86 2.12 -4.80
C GLN A 102 14.42 2.54 -4.49
N PHE A 103 13.70 3.07 -5.49
CA PHE A 103 12.29 3.40 -5.37
C PHE A 103 11.44 2.17 -4.99
N LEU A 104 11.63 1.05 -5.68
CA LEU A 104 10.93 -0.21 -5.37
C LEU A 104 11.25 -0.74 -3.98
N LEU A 105 12.50 -0.64 -3.54
CA LEU A 105 12.91 -1.06 -2.21
C LEU A 105 12.17 -0.24 -1.14
N VAL A 106 12.19 1.09 -1.26
CA VAL A 106 11.47 1.97 -0.33
C VAL A 106 9.96 1.70 -0.38
N PHE A 107 9.39 1.54 -1.58
CA PHE A 107 7.98 1.26 -1.75
C PHE A 107 7.56 -0.07 -1.10
N THR A 108 8.41 -1.11 -1.21
CA THR A 108 8.18 -2.41 -0.57
C THR A 108 8.23 -2.31 0.95
N LEU A 109 9.16 -1.51 1.50
CA LEU A 109 9.23 -1.24 2.94
C LEU A 109 7.98 -0.53 3.47
N VAL A 110 7.32 0.31 2.67
CA VAL A 110 6.01 0.92 3.01
C VAL A 110 4.90 -0.13 3.03
N GLY A 111 4.94 -1.06 2.08
CA GLY A 111 3.90 -2.08 1.90
C GLY A 111 3.78 -2.99 3.12
N ILE A 112 4.91 -3.38 3.71
CA ILE A 112 4.93 -4.35 4.83
C ILE A 112 4.10 -3.87 6.04
N PRO A 113 4.30 -2.67 6.62
CA PRO A 113 3.47 -2.14 7.70
C PRO A 113 1.99 -2.01 7.32
N ASN A 114 1.69 -1.66 6.06
CA ASN A 114 0.32 -1.52 5.57
C ASN A 114 -0.40 -2.87 5.45
N ILE A 115 0.31 -3.91 5.01
CA ILE A 115 -0.19 -5.29 4.95
C ILE A 115 -0.43 -5.80 6.37
N VAL A 116 0.56 -5.66 7.26
CA VAL A 116 0.43 -6.08 8.67
C VAL A 116 -0.76 -5.38 9.34
N ALA A 117 -0.89 -4.06 9.17
CA ALA A 117 -2.05 -3.31 9.71
C ALA A 117 -3.40 -3.78 9.14
N ALA A 118 -3.43 -4.31 7.91
CA ALA A 118 -4.64 -4.87 7.32
C ALA A 118 -5.04 -6.22 7.95
N TYR A 119 -4.08 -7.11 8.21
CA TYR A 119 -4.34 -8.35 8.95
C TYR A 119 -4.86 -8.10 10.37
N PHE A 120 -4.46 -6.97 10.97
CA PHE A 120 -4.94 -6.53 12.28
C PHE A 120 -6.03 -5.46 12.18
N SER A 121 -6.94 -5.59 11.22
CA SER A 121 -8.10 -4.68 11.10
C SER A 121 -9.42 -5.41 11.35
N LYS A 122 -10.45 -4.65 11.75
CA LYS A 122 -11.79 -5.15 12.05
C LYS A 122 -12.82 -4.38 11.24
N LEU A 123 -13.91 -5.06 10.86
CA LEU A 123 -15.10 -4.41 10.30
C LEU A 123 -15.72 -3.50 11.37
N ILE A 124 -16.15 -2.31 10.96
CA ILE A 124 -16.96 -1.45 11.82
C ILE A 124 -18.36 -2.10 11.89
N ASN A 125 -18.83 -2.41 13.11
CA ASN A 125 -20.04 -3.20 13.44
C ASN A 125 -21.36 -2.79 12.75
N SER A 126 -21.41 -1.71 11.97
CA SER A 126 -22.62 -1.32 11.24
C SER A 126 -22.95 -2.24 10.04
N PHE A 127 -22.06 -3.15 9.66
CA PHE A 127 -22.24 -4.10 8.54
C PHE A 127 -22.40 -5.57 8.98
N ASP A 128 -22.38 -5.87 10.28
CA ASP A 128 -22.60 -7.22 10.81
C ASP A 128 -24.08 -7.51 11.12
N ASN A 129 -24.97 -6.54 10.91
CA ASN A 129 -26.42 -6.64 11.21
C ASN A 129 -27.32 -6.78 9.96
N GLU A 130 -26.76 -7.09 8.79
CA GLU A 130 -27.51 -7.49 7.57
C GLU A 130 -27.09 -8.89 7.12
#